data_AF-A0A9E5QH99-F1
#
_entry.id   AF-A0A9E5QH99-F1
#
_cell.length_a   1.000
_cell.length_b   1.000
_cell.length_c   1.000
_cell.angle_alpha   90.00
_cell.angle_beta   90.00
_cell.angle_gamma   90.00
#
_symmetry.space_group_name_H-M   'P 1'
#
loop_
_entity.id
_entity.type
_entity.pdbx_description
1 polymer ?
#
loop_
_entity_poly.entity_id
_entity_poly.type
_entity_poly.pdbx_seq_one_letter_code
_entity_poly.pdbx_strand_id
1 'polypeptide(L)'
;MRNIWTIASREYQLYFSTPMAYMVAFLYLLVLGILFYTNLLGAVLQQVAPGIQIIIGPMVTLLLFATPAVTMRLIAAEHSSGTIELLLTAPVRDWEMVVGKWLGGFLFMMTLLAVTLLYPL
;
A
#
# COMPACT_ATOMS: atom_id res chain seq x y z
N MET A 1 -12.16 17.52 12.62
CA MET A 1 -12.05 17.02 11.23
C MET A 1 -10.84 17.56 10.46
N ARG A 2 -10.53 18.87 10.50
CA ARG A 2 -9.35 19.43 9.78
C ARG A 2 -8.03 18.80 10.24
N ASN A 3 -7.88 18.55 11.54
CA ASN A 3 -6.69 17.89 12.12
C ASN A 3 -6.46 16.49 11.56
N ILE A 4 -7.51 15.68 11.41
CA ILE A 4 -7.45 14.31 10.87
C ILE A 4 -6.91 14.33 9.43
N TRP A 5 -7.42 15.25 8.60
CA TRP A 5 -6.98 15.39 7.21
C TRP A 5 -5.53 15.88 7.09
N THR A 6 -5.13 16.82 7.95
CA THR A 6 -3.73 17.30 7.99
C THR A 6 -2.77 16.17 8.36
N ILE A 7 -3.13 15.31 9.33
CA ILE A 7 -2.34 14.15 9.71
C ILE A 7 -2.28 13.15 8.55
N ALA A 8 -3.42 12.82 7.94
CA ALA A 8 -3.48 11.87 6.83
C ALA A 8 -2.66 12.33 5.61
N SER A 9 -2.74 13.61 5.23
CA SER A 9 -1.98 14.15 4.10
C SER A 9 -0.48 14.17 4.39
N ARG A 10 -0.08 14.46 5.63
CA ARG A 10 1.33 14.42 6.06
C ARG A 10 1.87 13.00 5.98
N GLU A 11 1.14 12.02 6.52
CA GLU A 11 1.52 10.60 6.49
C GLU A 11 1.63 10.10 5.04
N TYR A 12 0.64 10.41 4.21
CA TYR A 12 0.67 10.06 2.78
C TYR A 12 1.94 10.62 2.10
N GLN A 13 2.28 11.89 2.30
CA GLN A 13 3.53 12.46 1.76
C GLN A 13 4.79 11.81 2.35
N LEU A 14 4.73 11.39 3.61
CA LEU A 14 5.82 10.66 4.27
C LEU A 14 6.06 9.30 3.61
N TYR A 15 5.02 8.64 3.10
CA TYR A 15 5.18 7.42 2.29
C TYR A 15 6.01 7.70 1.03
N PHE A 16 5.69 8.74 0.27
CA PHE A 16 6.42 9.11 -0.95
C PHE A 16 7.79 9.74 -0.71
N SER A 17 8.14 10.08 0.53
CA SER A 17 9.46 10.65 0.85
C SER A 17 10.48 9.60 1.28
N THR A 18 10.01 8.39 1.63
CA THR A 18 10.86 7.33 2.17
C THR A 18 11.27 6.30 1.12
N PRO A 19 12.56 5.95 1.01
CA PRO A 19 13.05 4.93 0.08
C PRO A 19 12.38 3.55 0.24
N MET A 20 12.00 3.18 1.47
CA MET A 20 11.36 1.89 1.76
C MET A 20 10.01 1.72 1.06
N ALA A 21 9.19 2.77 0.97
CA ALA A 21 7.88 2.68 0.30
C ALA A 21 8.04 2.42 -1.20
N TYR A 22 9.04 3.06 -1.83
CA TYR A 22 9.38 2.81 -3.23
C TYR A 22 9.91 1.40 -3.45
N MET A 23 10.75 0.87 -2.55
CA MET A 23 11.20 -0.53 -2.63
C MET A 23 10.04 -1.51 -2.59
N VAL A 24 9.10 -1.34 -1.66
CA VAL A 24 7.92 -2.22 -1.55
C VAL A 24 7.05 -2.10 -2.81
N ALA A 25 6.79 -0.88 -3.28
CA ALA A 25 6.01 -0.67 -4.50
C ALA A 25 6.68 -1.28 -5.74
N PHE A 26 8.00 -1.12 -5.87
CA PHE A 26 8.78 -1.68 -6.97
C PHE A 26 8.74 -3.21 -6.94
N LEU A 27 9.02 -3.84 -5.79
CA LEU A 27 8.97 -5.30 -5.65
C LEU A 27 7.57 -5.84 -5.92
N TYR A 28 6.53 -5.16 -5.41
CA TYR A 28 5.15 -5.54 -5.65
C TYR A 28 4.82 -5.51 -7.16
N LEU A 29 5.15 -4.43 -7.86
CA LEU A 29 4.90 -4.31 -9.31
C LEU A 29 5.73 -5.31 -10.12
N LEU A 30 7.00 -5.54 -9.75
CA LEU A 30 7.87 -6.47 -10.44
C LEU A 30 7.33 -7.91 -10.32
N VAL A 31 6.98 -8.35 -9.11
CA VAL A 31 6.42 -9.69 -8.90
C VAL A 31 5.07 -9.83 -9.61
N LEU A 32 4.21 -8.82 -9.51
CA LEU A 32 2.92 -8.83 -10.19
C LEU A 32 3.07 -8.90 -11.71
N GLY A 33 4.03 -8.17 -12.29
CA GLY A 33 4.35 -8.21 -13.71
C GLY A 33 4.87 -9.57 -14.19
N ILE A 34 5.74 -10.22 -13.41
CA ILE A 34 6.21 -11.58 -13.72
C ILE A 34 5.06 -12.59 -13.69
N LEU A 35 4.22 -12.52 -12.65
CA LEU A 35 3.06 -13.40 -12.55
C LEU A 35 2.07 -13.15 -13.69
N PHE A 36 1.81 -11.91 -14.05
CA PHE A 36 0.96 -11.56 -15.19
C PHE A 36 1.51 -12.14 -16.50
N TYR A 37 2.80 -11.95 -16.79
CA TYR A 37 3.43 -12.46 -18.01
C TYR A 37 3.38 -13.99 -18.10
N THR A 38 3.73 -14.68 -17.02
CA THR A 38 3.73 -16.15 -16.98
C THR A 38 2.34 -16.75 -17.13
N ASN A 39 1.35 -16.15 -16.47
CA ASN A 39 -0.05 -16.56 -16.57
C ASN A 39 -0.64 -16.29 -17.96
N LEU A 40 -0.31 -15.15 -18.59
CA LEU A 40 -0.72 -14.85 -19.97
C LEU A 40 -0.13 -15.84 -20.96
N LEU A 41 1.17 -16.15 -20.83
CA LEU A 41 1.85 -17.14 -21.68
C LEU A 41 1.19 -18.52 -21.53
N GLY A 42 0.88 -18.94 -20.30
CA GLY A 42 0.15 -20.19 -20.04
C GLY A 42 -1.24 -20.23 -20.69
N ALA A 43 -1.99 -19.14 -20.63
CA ALA A 43 -3.32 -19.03 -21.26
C ALA A 43 -3.24 -19.17 -22.80
N VAL A 44 -2.25 -18.51 -23.41
CA VAL A 44 -2.00 -18.60 -24.87
C VAL A 44 -1.63 -20.02 -25.28
N LEU A 45 -0.77 -20.71 -24.52
CA LEU A 45 -0.37 -22.08 -24.81
C LEU A 45 -1.53 -23.08 -24.69
N GLN A 46 -2.47 -22.84 -23.77
CA GLN A 46 -3.64 -23.70 -23.58
C GLN A 46 -4.82 -23.34 -24.50
N GLN A 47 -4.68 -22.33 -25.36
CA GLN A 47 -5.74 -21.79 -26.24
C GLN A 47 -7.02 -21.40 -25.49
N VAL A 48 -6.91 -21.07 -24.21
CA VAL A 48 -8.03 -20.61 -23.39
C VAL A 48 -8.08 -19.09 -23.50
N ALA A 49 -9.26 -18.54 -23.80
CA ALA A 49 -9.46 -17.10 -23.78
C ALA A 49 -9.04 -16.56 -22.40
N PRO A 50 -8.10 -15.59 -22.32
CA PRO A 50 -7.60 -15.12 -21.05
C PRO A 50 -8.73 -14.43 -20.29
N GLY A 51 -9.28 -15.13 -19.30
CA GLY A 51 -10.29 -14.57 -18.41
C GLY A 51 -9.67 -13.56 -17.46
N ILE A 52 -10.47 -12.57 -17.02
CA ILE A 52 -10.06 -11.53 -16.06
C ILE A 52 -9.47 -12.13 -14.75
N GLN A 53 -9.88 -13.34 -14.39
CA GLN A 53 -9.38 -14.08 -13.20
C GLN A 53 -7.88 -14.34 -13.24
N ILE A 54 -7.29 -14.46 -14.43
CA ILE A 54 -5.85 -14.66 -14.62
C ILE A 54 -5.04 -13.46 -14.11
N ILE A 55 -5.66 -12.28 -14.11
CA ILE A 55 -5.07 -11.01 -13.65
C ILE A 55 -5.46 -10.74 -12.19
N ILE A 56 -6.74 -10.92 -11.85
CA ILE A 56 -7.27 -10.59 -10.51
C ILE A 56 -6.71 -11.52 -9.42
N GLY A 57 -6.57 -12.83 -9.68
CA GLY A 57 -6.11 -13.79 -8.69
C GLY A 57 -4.72 -13.48 -8.11
N PRO A 58 -3.69 -13.34 -8.96
CA PRO A 58 -2.35 -12.93 -8.53
C PRO A 58 -2.33 -11.56 -7.86
N MET A 59 -3.10 -10.59 -8.39
CA MET A 59 -3.19 -9.24 -7.86
C MET A 59 -3.70 -9.22 -6.40
N VAL A 60 -4.82 -9.91 -6.12
CA VAL A 60 -5.41 -10.01 -4.77
C VAL A 60 -4.47 -10.72 -3.81
N THR A 61 -3.83 -11.80 -4.28
CA THR A 61 -2.89 -12.57 -3.45
C THR A 61 -1.69 -11.70 -3.05
N LEU A 62 -1.11 -10.96 -3.99
CA LEU A 62 0.01 -10.06 -3.69
C LEU A 62 -0.40 -8.88 -2.82
N LEU A 63 -1.62 -8.33 -2.99
CA LEU A 63 -2.16 -7.30 -2.10
C LEU A 63 -2.23 -7.78 -0.66
N LEU A 64 -2.65 -9.03 -0.44
CA LEU A 64 -2.71 -9.63 0.90
C LEU A 64 -1.34 -9.58 1.60
N PHE A 65 -0.25 -9.81 0.87
CA PHE A 65 1.13 -9.73 1.39
C PHE A 65 1.68 -8.30 1.46
N ALA A 66 1.29 -7.43 0.51
CA ALA A 66 1.71 -6.03 0.51
C ALA A 66 1.07 -5.23 1.64
N THR A 67 -0.18 -5.56 2.02
CA THR A 67 -0.91 -4.87 3.10
C THR A 67 -0.11 -4.83 4.41
N PRO A 68 0.30 -5.98 5.01
CA PRO A 68 1.08 -5.98 6.24
C PRO A 68 2.45 -5.31 6.07
N ALA A 69 3.10 -5.42 4.91
CA ALA A 69 4.38 -4.77 4.66
C ALA A 69 4.27 -3.23 4.67
N VAL A 70 3.20 -2.69 4.09
CA VAL A 70 2.91 -1.24 4.09
C VAL A 70 2.45 -0.76 5.47
N THR A 71 1.66 -1.56 6.19
CA THR A 71 1.13 -1.19 7.51
C THR A 71 2.13 -1.38 8.66
N MET A 72 3.09 -2.31 8.56
CA MET A 72 4.10 -2.52 9.61
C MET A 72 4.93 -1.25 9.87
N ARG A 73 5.08 -0.38 8.87
CA ARG A 73 5.77 0.91 9.04
C ARG A 73 5.00 1.90 9.91
N LEU A 74 3.66 1.84 9.94
CA LEU A 74 2.86 2.71 10.81
C LEU A 74 3.22 2.51 12.29
N ILE A 75 3.55 1.26 12.67
CA ILE A 75 3.78 0.87 14.06
C ILE A 75 5.28 0.88 14.38
N ALA A 76 6.12 0.45 13.45
CA ALA A 76 7.57 0.39 13.66
C ALA A 76 8.25 1.77 13.72
N ALA A 77 7.78 2.76 12.95
CA ALA A 77 8.35 4.10 12.97
C ALA A 77 8.07 4.86 14.28
N GLU A 78 6.98 4.52 14.97
CA GLU A 78 6.58 5.12 16.24
C GLU A 78 7.35 4.51 17.43
N HIS A 79 7.62 3.21 17.38
CA HIS A 79 8.39 2.52 18.41
C HIS A 79 9.89 2.88 18.39
N SER A 80 10.49 3.17 17.22
CA SER A 80 11.94 3.43 17.14
C SER A 80 12.34 4.91 17.35
N SER A 81 11.39 5.85 17.28
CA SER A 81 11.66 7.29 17.26
C SER A 81 11.43 7.99 18.61
N GLY A 82 10.87 7.30 19.61
CA GLY A 82 10.53 7.92 20.90
C GLY A 82 9.40 8.96 20.84
N THR A 83 8.75 9.12 19.67
CA THR A 83 7.75 10.17 19.41
C THR A 83 6.45 9.98 20.21
N ILE A 84 6.28 8.83 20.90
CA ILE A 84 5.17 8.59 21.83
C ILE A 84 5.14 9.67 22.94
N GLU A 85 6.29 10.13 23.43
CA GLU A 85 6.36 11.13 24.51
C GLU A 85 5.94 12.54 24.05
N LEU A 86 6.21 12.89 22.78
CA LEU A 86 5.82 14.16 22.17
C LEU A 86 4.35 14.17 21.69
N LEU A 87 3.79 13.00 21.37
CA LEU A 87 2.37 12.85 21.03
C LEU A 87 1.47 12.90 22.27
N LEU A 88 1.93 12.37 23.41
CA LEU A 88 1.23 12.43 24.70
C LEU A 88 1.12 13.86 25.28
N THR A 89 1.96 14.79 24.82
CA THR A 89 1.98 16.19 25.27
C THR A 89 1.28 17.16 24.31
N ALA A 90 0.87 16.69 23.12
CA ALA A 90 0.12 17.48 22.15
C ALA A 90 -1.40 17.44 22.46
N PRO A 91 -2.14 18.55 22.34
CA PRO A 91 -3.58 18.62 22.65
C PRO A 91 -4.42 18.01 21.52
N VAL A 92 -4.15 16.76 21.16
CA VAL A 92 -4.81 16.04 20.07
C VAL A 92 -5.42 14.77 20.66
N ARG A 93 -6.70 14.52 20.40
CA ARG A 93 -7.37 13.31 20.91
C ARG A 93 -6.79 12.08 20.22
N ASP A 94 -6.45 11.04 20.99
CA ASP A 94 -5.85 9.78 20.49
C ASP A 94 -6.59 9.18 19.29
N TRP A 95 -7.93 9.26 19.29
CA TRP A 95 -8.75 8.73 18.19
C TRP A 95 -8.51 9.45 16.84
N GLU A 96 -8.27 10.77 16.85
CA GLU A 96 -8.03 11.55 15.62
C GLU A 96 -6.68 11.17 14.99
N MET A 97 -5.71 10.81 15.83
CA MET A 97 -4.39 10.35 15.41
C MET A 97 -4.47 8.98 14.74
N VAL A 98 -5.16 8.02 15.39
CA VAL A 98 -5.35 6.66 14.87
C VAL A 98 -6.06 6.70 13.51
N VAL A 99 -7.13 7.48 13.40
CA VAL A 99 -7.91 7.60 12.15
C VAL A 99 -7.12 8.30 11.04
N GLY A 100 -6.36 9.36 11.37
CA GLY A 100 -5.51 10.05 10.40
C GLY A 100 -4.44 9.14 9.81
N LYS A 101 -3.77 8.35 10.67
CA LYS A 101 -2.76 7.36 10.25
C LYS A 101 -3.36 6.26 9.38
N TRP A 102 -4.50 5.69 9.78
CA TRP A 102 -5.19 4.68 8.98
C TRP A 102 -5.58 5.22 7.59
N LEU A 103 -6.10 6.44 7.51
CA LEU A 103 -6.43 7.11 6.26
C LEU A 103 -5.21 7.34 5.35
N GLY A 104 -4.06 7.72 5.92
CA GLY A 104 -2.81 7.89 5.16
C GLY A 104 -2.34 6.58 4.50
N GLY A 105 -2.36 5.48 5.26
CA GLY A 105 -2.03 4.14 4.74
C GLY A 105 -3.06 3.65 3.70
N PHE A 106 -4.34 3.92 3.93
CA PHE A 106 -5.41 3.58 2.99
C PHE A 106 -5.25 4.31 1.64
N LEU A 107 -4.91 5.60 1.66
CA LEU A 107 -4.65 6.38 0.44
C LEU A 107 -3.44 5.85 -0.33
N PHE A 108 -2.37 5.45 0.37
CA PHE A 108 -1.22 4.83 -0.27
C PHE A 108 -1.59 3.49 -0.93
N MET A 109 -2.40 2.67 -0.25
CA MET A 109 -2.93 1.42 -0.81
C MET A 109 -3.77 1.68 -2.07
N MET A 110 -4.60 2.73 -2.05
CA MET A 110 -5.38 3.15 -3.22
C MET A 110 -4.48 3.59 -4.38
N THR A 111 -3.36 4.26 -4.12
CA THR A 111 -2.41 4.59 -5.20
C THR A 111 -1.73 3.37 -5.79
N LEU A 112 -1.37 2.38 -4.97
CA LEU A 112 -0.83 1.10 -5.45
C LEU A 112 -1.83 0.39 -6.36
N LEU A 113 -3.10 0.33 -5.95
CA LEU A 113 -4.19 -0.22 -6.75
C LEU A 113 -4.39 0.54 -8.07
N ALA A 114 -4.34 1.86 -8.03
CA ALA A 114 -4.47 2.69 -9.23
C ALA A 114 -3.34 2.42 -10.23
N VAL A 115 -2.11 2.20 -9.76
CA VAL A 115 -0.98 1.83 -10.64
C VAL A 115 -1.17 0.43 -11.22
N THR A 116 -1.73 -0.53 -10.45
CA THR A 116 -1.99 -1.88 -10.99
C THR A 116 -3.08 -1.95 -12.04
N LEU A 117 -3.97 -0.95 -12.13
CA LEU A 117 -4.96 -0.87 -13.21
C LEU A 117 -4.34 -0.69 -14.61
N LEU A 118 -3.04 -0.38 -14.71
CA LEU A 118 -2.30 -0.39 -15.98
C LEU A 118 -2.11 -1.80 -16.59
N TYR A 119 -2.23 -2.87 -15.80
CA TYR A 119 -2.09 -4.25 -16.29
C TYR A 119 -3.35 -4.81 -17.00
N PRO A 120 -4.58 -4.54 -16.54
CA PRO A 120 -5.80 -5.00 -17.21
C PRO A 120 -6.30 -4.12 -18.37
N LEU A 121 -5.75 -2.90 -18.56
CA LEU A 121 -6.06 -2.00 -19.69
C LEU A 121 -5.19 -2.34 -20.91
#